data_AF-A0A7C3DAG9-F1
#
_entry.id   AF-A0A7C3DAG9-F1
#
_cell.length_a   1.000
_cell.length_b   1.000
_cell.length_c   1.000
_cell.angle_alpha   90.00
_cell.angle_beta   90.00
_cell.angle_gamma   90.00
#
_symmetry.space_group_name_H-M   'P 1'
#
loop_
_entity.id
_entity.type
_entity.pdbx_description
1 polymer ?
#
loop_
_entity_poly.entity_id
_entity_poly.type
_entity_poly.pdbx_seq_one_letter_code
_entity_poly.pdbx_strand_id
1 'polypeptide(L)' 'MNKAVLLCSLLLLSACQAQTLSQGERDFALSALHGSRKLFLDSVSGLSEAQLKWKPDAKTWSVMEV' A
#
# COMPACT_ATOMS: atom_id res chain seq x y z
N MET A 1 -8.35 22.96 37.58
CA MET A 1 -7.80 23.18 36.22
C MET A 1 -8.56 24.33 35.57
N ASN A 2 -7.87 25.39 35.15
CA ASN A 2 -8.53 26.53 34.51
C ASN A 2 -9.17 26.10 33.18
N LYS A 3 -10.45 26.41 32.98
CA LYS A 3 -11.19 26.13 31.73
C LYS A 3 -10.46 26.66 30.50
N ALA A 4 -9.75 27.78 30.65
CA ALA A 4 -8.89 28.36 29.61
C ALA A 4 -7.74 27.43 29.17
N VAL A 5 -7.12 26.69 30.10
CA VAL A 5 -6.04 25.76 29.78
C VAL A 5 -6.59 24.57 28.98
N LEU A 6 -7.75 24.04 29.36
CA LEU A 6 -8.42 22.96 28.63
C LEU A 6 -8.81 23.37 27.21
N LEU A 7 -9.31 24.60 27.02
CA LEU A 7 -9.66 25.15 25.71
C LEU A 7 -8.44 25.34 24.81
N CYS A 8 -7.34 25.87 25.36
CA CYS A 8 -6.09 26.02 24.60
C CYS A 8 -5.50 24.66 24.19
N SER A 9 -5.53 23.66 25.07
CA SER A 9 -5.05 22.31 24.75
C SER A 9 -5.88 21.63 23.66
N LEU A 10 -7.20 21.84 23.64
CA LEU A 10 -8.09 21.27 22.63
C LEU A 10 -7.85 21.89 21.24
N LEU A 11 -7.58 23.20 21.19
CA LEU A 11 -7.25 23.89 19.93
C LEU A 11 -5.91 23.40 19.35
N LEU A 12 -4.91 23.15 20.19
CA LEU A 12 -3.61 22.63 19.74
C LEU A 12 -3.71 21.21 19.15
N LEU A 13 -4.61 20.37 19.66
CA LEU A 13 -4.85 19.03 19.10
C LEU A 13 -5.50 19.05 17.71
N SER A 14 -6.24 20.11 17.37
CA SER A 14 -6.90 20.23 16.06
C SER A 14 -5.93 20.41 14.88
N ALA A 15 -4.68 20.80 15.16
CA ALA A 15 -3.63 20.96 14.16
C ALA A 15 -2.92 19.63 13.79
N CYS A 16 -3.18 18.54 14.54
CA CYS A 16 -2.61 17.22 14.27
C CYS A 16 -3.49 16.38 13.32
N GLN A 17 -4.03 17.00 12.26
CA GLN A 17 -4.75 16.27 11.22
C GLN A 17 -3.74 15.54 10.34
N ALA A 18 -3.98 14.25 10.05
CA ALA A 18 -3.18 13.54 9.07
C ALA A 18 -3.35 14.22 7.70
N GLN A 19 -2.23 14.51 7.03
CA GLN A 19 -2.29 15.08 5.69
C GLN A 19 -2.96 14.08 4.75
N THR A 20 -4.12 14.45 4.24
CA THR A 20 -4.82 13.66 3.22
C THR A 20 -4.05 13.73 1.91
N LEU A 21 -4.03 12.63 1.17
CA LEU A 21 -3.48 12.62 -0.18
C LEU A 21 -4.17 13.69 -1.04
N SER A 22 -3.37 14.47 -1.77
CA SER A 22 -3.84 15.33 -2.83
C SER A 22 -4.46 14.49 -3.96
N GLN A 23 -5.22 15.13 -4.85
CA GLN A 23 -5.80 14.43 -5.99
C GLN A 23 -4.72 13.82 -6.90
N GLY A 24 -3.64 14.56 -7.19
CA GLY A 24 -2.55 14.07 -8.03
C GLY A 24 -1.83 12.85 -7.43
N GLU A 25 -1.64 12.81 -6.11
CA GLU A 25 -1.06 11.63 -5.44
C GLU A 25 -1.99 10.40 -5.54
N ARG A 26 -3.30 10.61 -5.42
CA ARG A 26 -4.29 9.53 -5.61
C ARG A 26 -4.28 9.02 -7.05
N ASP A 27 -4.27 9.92 -8.04
CA ASP A 27 -4.26 9.57 -9.46
C ASP A 27 -2.98 8.80 -9.83
N PHE A 28 -1.83 9.25 -9.29
CA PHE A 28 -0.56 8.54 -9.42
C PHE A 28 -0.63 7.14 -8.78
N ALA A 29 -1.12 7.03 -7.55
CA ALA A 29 -1.22 5.74 -6.85
C ALA A 29 -2.08 4.73 -7.61
N LEU A 30 -3.20 5.18 -8.18
CA LEU A 30 -4.05 4.34 -9.03
C LEU A 30 -3.33 3.93 -10.32
N SER A 31 -2.66 4.87 -10.99
CA SER A 31 -1.89 4.59 -12.21
C SER A 31 -0.76 3.58 -11.94
N ALA A 32 -0.03 3.76 -10.83
CA ALA A 32 1.02 2.86 -10.40
C ALA A 32 0.49 1.46 -10.06
N LEU A 33 -0.67 1.37 -9.39
CA LEU A 33 -1.33 0.09 -9.07
C LEU A 33 -1.75 -0.66 -10.34
N HIS A 34 -2.33 0.03 -11.32
CA HIS A 34 -2.70 -0.59 -12.59
C HIS A 34 -1.47 -1.03 -13.39
N GLY A 35 -0.44 -0.20 -13.44
CA GLY A 35 0.82 -0.51 -14.11
C GLY A 35 1.52 -1.72 -13.49
N SER A 36 1.65 -1.76 -12.17
CA SER A 36 2.31 -2.87 -11.47
C SER A 36 1.55 -4.19 -11.64
N ARG A 37 0.20 -4.16 -11.59
CA ARG A 37 -0.62 -5.34 -11.88
C ARG A 37 -0.35 -5.90 -13.28
N LYS A 38 -0.30 -5.03 -14.29
CA LYS A 38 -0.01 -5.45 -15.66
C LYS A 38 1.39 -6.06 -15.77
N LEU A 39 2.40 -5.38 -15.25
CA LEU A 39 3.79 -5.85 -15.28
C LEU A 39 3.95 -7.22 -14.61
N PHE A 40 3.28 -7.43 -13.47
CA PHE A 40 3.29 -8.73 -12.78
C PHE A 40 2.65 -9.84 -13.62
N LEU A 41 1.45 -9.60 -14.19
CA LEU A 41 0.78 -10.59 -15.02
C LEU A 41 1.57 -10.91 -16.30
N ASP A 42 2.17 -9.89 -16.91
CA ASP A 42 3.01 -10.07 -18.09
C ASP A 42 4.28 -10.89 -17.75
N SER A 43 4.88 -10.69 -16.57
CA SER A 43 6.11 -11.39 -16.17
C SER A 43 5.92 -12.88 -15.88
N VAL A 44 4.73 -13.28 -15.43
CA VAL A 44 4.37 -14.69 -15.18
C VAL A 44 3.66 -15.34 -16.37
N SER A 45 3.38 -14.56 -17.42
CA SER A 45 2.72 -15.07 -18.62
C SER A 45 3.59 -16.13 -19.31
N GLY A 46 2.96 -17.24 -19.70
CA GLY A 46 3.66 -18.36 -20.35
C GLY A 46 4.34 -19.36 -19.39
N LEU A 47 4.35 -19.11 -18.09
CA LEU A 47 4.77 -20.12 -17.11
C LEU A 47 3.73 -21.24 -17.01
N SER A 48 4.20 -22.47 -16.99
CA SER A 48 3.37 -23.64 -16.67
C SER A 48 3.01 -23.67 -15.19
N GLU A 49 1.96 -24.42 -14.85
CA GLU A 49 1.54 -24.60 -13.46
C GLU A 49 2.65 -25.18 -12.57
N ALA A 50 3.46 -26.11 -13.09
CA ALA A 50 4.59 -26.68 -12.37
C ALA A 50 5.67 -25.64 -12.05
N GLN A 51 5.93 -24.71 -12.97
CA GLN A 51 6.88 -23.62 -12.76
C GLN A 51 6.36 -22.60 -11.74
N LEU A 52 5.06 -22.26 -11.78
CA LEU A 52 4.45 -21.34 -10.82
C LEU A 52 4.46 -21.90 -9.39
N LYS A 53 4.33 -23.23 -9.24
CA LYS A 53 4.36 -23.94 -7.96
C LYS A 53 5.76 -24.30 -7.47
N TRP A 54 6.80 -24.09 -8.27
CA TRP A 54 8.17 -24.45 -7.90
C TRP A 54 8.64 -23.63 -6.70
N LYS A 55 9.41 -24.27 -5.81
CA LYS A 55 10.00 -23.66 -4.61
C LYS A 55 11.45 -24.10 -4.45
N PRO A 56 12.36 -23.19 -4.02
CA PRO A 56 13.73 -23.56 -3.70
C PRO A 56 13.84 -24.34 -2.38
N ASP A 57 12.96 -24.04 -1.41
CA ASP A 57 12.88 -24.71 -0.11
C ASP A 57 11.47 -24.59 0.49
N ALA A 58 11.23 -25.20 1.66
CA ALA A 58 9.93 -25.19 2.32
C ALA A 58 9.56 -23.87 3.01
N LYS A 59 10.49 -22.92 3.15
CA LYS A 59 10.28 -21.63 3.83
C LYS A 59 9.97 -20.50 2.85
N THR A 60 10.29 -20.68 1.58
CA THR A 60 10.12 -19.69 0.53
C THR A 60 8.78 -19.88 -0.20
N TRP A 61 8.08 -18.77 -0.46
CA TRP A 61 6.87 -18.79 -1.28
C TRP A 61 7.20 -19.02 -2.76
N SER A 62 6.37 -19.83 -3.39
CA SER A 62 6.33 -19.96 -4.84
C SER A 62 5.68 -18.73 -5.47
N VAL A 63 5.86 -18.54 -6.78
CA VAL A 63 5.22 -17.43 -7.52
C VAL A 63 3.69 -17.51 -7.42
N MET A 64 3.13 -18.72 -7.32
CA MET A 64 1.69 -18.95 -7.13
C MET A 64 1.14 -18.42 -5.79
N GLU A 65 1.99 -18.25 -4.78
CA GLU A 65 1.57 -17.85 -3.42
C GLU A 65 1.74 -16.36 -3.13
N VAL A 66 2.44 -15.62 -4.00
CA VAL A 66 2.65 -14.16 -3.91
C VAL A 66 1.44 -13.42 -4.45
#